data_AF-A0A0S2KL54-F1
#
_entry.id   AF-A0A0S2KL54-F1
#
_cell.length_a   1.000
_cell.length_b   1.000
_cell.length_c   1.000
_cell.angle_alpha   90.00
_cell.angle_beta   90.00
_cell.angle_gamma   90.00
#
_symmetry.space_group_name_H-M   'P 1'
#
loop_
_entity.id
_entity.type
_entity.pdbx_description
1 polymer ?
#
loop_
_entity_poly.entity_id
_entity_poly.type
_entity_poly.pdbx_seq_one_letter_code
_entity_poly.pdbx_strand_id
1 'polypeptide(L)'
;MEIKQLHKQLLQNMEHFQFAGHVLAMCKTANVEKLNPLLAPLEAAIGKEDEALNLPQKMEGTRELSELDSARDKAYRVLTLLLDACLLDTNKNIAGPAQMLRDILDRYPDTAAQNYAKETAMIQNLLTDLNTPEAKVSVGRTNLQGAVTRLTAANAAFDKCFQARFKKTIPTGTFDIKALRAATDAALNAVLRRIDSLDDLEPSAKITALINEYNAVVDNRHTLLANRAATNKARADKQTEALRKELTPLIRQFEEANGIAPNVLVFTGKTQGSGKKKLYELAYTTDLKRTMWVVREKDELKEVKE
;
A
#
# COMPACT_ATOMS: atom_id res chain seq x y z
N MET A 1 6.01 -7.17 -43.55
CA MET A 1 6.01 -5.89 -42.81
C MET A 1 6.68 -6.13 -41.47
N GLU A 2 7.57 -5.24 -41.03
CA GLU A 2 8.28 -5.46 -39.76
C GLU A 2 7.41 -5.14 -38.53
N ILE A 3 7.41 -6.05 -37.56
CA ILE A 3 6.76 -5.87 -36.26
C ILE A 3 7.66 -5.02 -35.36
N LYS A 4 7.14 -3.89 -34.86
CA LYS A 4 7.90 -3.00 -33.98
C LYS A 4 8.15 -3.61 -32.60
N GLN A 5 9.34 -3.35 -32.07
CA GLN A 5 9.73 -3.76 -30.72
C GLN A 5 9.28 -2.73 -29.68
N LEU A 6 8.89 -3.21 -28.50
CA LEU A 6 8.52 -2.38 -27.35
C LEU A 6 9.30 -2.86 -26.11
N HIS A 7 9.90 -1.92 -25.37
CA HIS A 7 10.51 -2.21 -24.08
C HIS A 7 9.44 -2.37 -22.98
N LYS A 8 8.80 -3.55 -22.94
CA LYS A 8 7.67 -3.88 -22.05
C LYS A 8 8.00 -3.70 -20.56
N GLN A 9 9.27 -3.83 -20.18
CA GLN A 9 9.76 -3.61 -18.82
C GLN A 9 9.57 -2.16 -18.32
N LEU A 10 9.52 -1.18 -19.23
CA LEU A 10 9.31 0.23 -18.88
C LEU A 10 7.83 0.57 -18.63
N LEU A 11 6.92 -0.33 -19.02
CA LEU A 11 5.49 -0.19 -18.72
C LEU A 11 5.25 -0.47 -17.24
N GLN A 12 4.42 0.38 -16.63
CA GLN A 12 3.90 0.12 -15.30
C GLN A 12 2.94 -1.09 -15.34
N ASN A 13 2.70 -1.74 -14.21
CA ASN A 13 1.96 -3.01 -14.18
C ASN A 13 0.59 -2.93 -14.86
N MET A 14 -0.18 -1.87 -14.60
CA MET A 14 -1.50 -1.70 -15.22
C MET A 14 -1.42 -1.40 -16.73
N GLU A 15 -0.35 -0.73 -17.16
CA GLU A 15 -0.10 -0.44 -18.58
C GLU A 15 0.34 -1.70 -19.34
N HIS A 16 1.12 -2.54 -18.68
CA HIS A 16 1.54 -3.84 -19.19
C HIS A 16 0.34 -4.78 -19.34
N PHE A 17 -0.48 -4.92 -18.29
CA PHE A 17 -1.72 -5.69 -18.31
C PHE A 17 -2.65 -5.23 -19.44
N GLN A 18 -2.92 -3.92 -19.54
CA GLN A 18 -3.75 -3.38 -20.60
C GLN A 18 -3.17 -3.66 -22.00
N PHE A 19 -1.85 -3.53 -22.17
CA PHE A 19 -1.19 -3.80 -23.45
C PHE A 19 -1.36 -5.26 -23.85
N ALA A 20 -1.14 -6.20 -22.92
CA ALA A 20 -1.33 -7.63 -23.16
C ALA A 20 -2.77 -7.97 -23.55
N GLY A 21 -3.75 -7.41 -22.82
CA GLY A 21 -5.17 -7.55 -23.13
C GLY A 21 -5.55 -6.96 -24.49
N HIS A 22 -4.97 -5.82 -24.86
CA HIS A 22 -5.21 -5.19 -26.15
C HIS A 22 -4.69 -6.07 -27.30
N VAL A 23 -3.48 -6.62 -27.19
CA VAL A 23 -2.93 -7.55 -28.20
C VAL A 23 -3.80 -8.80 -28.33
N LEU A 24 -4.26 -9.37 -27.21
CA LEU A 24 -5.19 -10.50 -27.23
C LEU A 24 -6.50 -10.14 -27.97
N ALA A 25 -7.08 -8.98 -27.70
CA ALA A 25 -8.30 -8.51 -28.35
C ALA A 25 -8.12 -8.30 -29.86
N MET A 26 -7.01 -7.71 -30.29
CA MET A 26 -6.66 -7.58 -31.71
C MET A 26 -6.55 -8.95 -32.39
N CYS A 27 -5.85 -9.91 -31.79
CA CYS A 27 -5.73 -11.25 -32.35
C CYS A 27 -7.07 -11.98 -32.44
N LYS A 28 -7.95 -11.83 -31.43
CA LYS A 28 -9.31 -12.38 -31.46
C LYS A 28 -10.15 -11.75 -32.58
N THR A 29 -10.06 -10.43 -32.76
CA THR A 29 -10.77 -9.70 -33.84
C THR A 29 -10.27 -10.09 -35.23
N ALA A 30 -8.96 -10.22 -35.41
CA ALA A 30 -8.37 -10.66 -36.68
C ALA A 30 -8.78 -12.09 -37.06
N ASN A 31 -9.09 -12.93 -36.05
CA ASN A 31 -9.59 -14.29 -36.17
C ASN A 31 -8.79 -15.13 -37.18
N VAL A 32 -7.47 -15.20 -36.97
CA VAL A 32 -6.55 -16.01 -37.77
C VAL A 32 -6.43 -17.37 -37.09
N GLU A 33 -6.92 -18.42 -37.75
CA GLU A 33 -7.01 -19.78 -37.18
C GLU A 33 -5.67 -20.29 -36.62
N LYS A 34 -4.56 -19.97 -37.29
CA LYS A 34 -3.20 -20.37 -36.89
C LYS A 34 -2.69 -19.67 -35.62
N LEU A 35 -3.35 -18.62 -35.14
CA LEU A 35 -3.05 -17.96 -33.87
C LEU A 35 -3.83 -18.56 -32.69
N ASN A 36 -4.98 -19.19 -32.93
CA ASN A 36 -5.90 -19.68 -31.89
C ASN A 36 -5.22 -20.54 -30.79
N PRO A 37 -4.28 -21.46 -31.11
CA PRO A 37 -3.61 -22.26 -30.08
C PRO A 37 -2.79 -21.43 -29.08
N LEU A 38 -2.37 -20.23 -29.46
CA LEU A 38 -1.56 -19.33 -28.63
C LEU A 38 -2.40 -18.32 -27.84
N LEU A 39 -3.67 -18.11 -28.21
CA LEU A 39 -4.54 -17.16 -27.53
C LEU A 39 -4.97 -17.65 -26.14
N ALA A 40 -5.24 -18.95 -25.98
CA ALA A 40 -5.63 -19.51 -24.69
C ALA A 40 -4.50 -19.43 -23.62
N PRO A 41 -3.23 -19.78 -23.94
CA PRO A 41 -2.11 -19.53 -23.05
C PRO A 41 -1.91 -18.05 -22.68
N LEU A 42 -2.08 -17.15 -23.65
CA LEU A 42 -1.97 -15.70 -23.42
C LEU A 42 -3.09 -15.20 -22.49
N GLU A 43 -4.33 -15.61 -22.73
CA GLU A 43 -5.48 -15.27 -21.88
C GLU A 43 -5.32 -15.80 -20.45
N ALA A 44 -4.82 -17.02 -20.28
CA ALA A 44 -4.53 -17.58 -18.97
C ALA A 44 -3.42 -16.81 -18.22
N ALA A 45 -2.38 -16.36 -18.93
CA ALA A 45 -1.31 -15.56 -18.34
C ALA A 45 -1.81 -14.17 -17.90
N ILE A 46 -2.61 -13.52 -18.76
CA ILE A 46 -3.25 -12.23 -18.46
C ILE A 46 -4.18 -12.35 -17.26
N GLY A 47 -4.97 -13.43 -17.16
CA GLY A 47 -5.87 -13.65 -16.03
C GLY A 47 -5.14 -13.77 -14.68
N LYS A 48 -3.98 -14.45 -14.65
CA LYS A 48 -3.15 -14.52 -13.45
C LYS A 48 -2.53 -13.17 -13.08
N GLU A 49 -2.16 -12.38 -14.09
CA GLU A 49 -1.68 -11.01 -13.86
C GLU A 49 -2.81 -10.12 -13.32
N ASP A 50 -4.03 -10.22 -13.84
CA ASP A 50 -5.21 -9.50 -13.33
C ASP A 50 -5.47 -9.84 -11.86
N GLU A 51 -5.52 -11.13 -11.51
CA GLU A 51 -5.75 -11.59 -10.13
C GLU A 51 -4.74 -10.97 -9.15
N ALA A 52 -3.48 -10.87 -9.56
CA ALA A 52 -2.43 -10.25 -8.75
C ALA A 52 -2.54 -8.71 -8.67
N LEU A 53 -3.09 -8.06 -9.70
CA LEU A 53 -3.24 -6.60 -9.75
C LEU A 53 -4.54 -6.10 -9.12
N ASN A 54 -5.58 -6.93 -9.07
CA ASN A 54 -6.91 -6.60 -8.52
C ASN A 54 -7.01 -6.83 -6.99
N LEU A 55 -5.87 -6.91 -6.30
CA LEU A 55 -5.86 -7.06 -4.85
C LEU A 55 -6.44 -5.79 -4.18
N PRO A 56 -7.42 -5.93 -3.27
CA PRO A 56 -7.98 -4.79 -2.57
C PRO A 56 -6.91 -4.08 -1.74
N GLN A 57 -6.61 -2.82 -2.10
CA GLN A 57 -5.60 -1.99 -1.41
C GLN A 57 -5.97 -1.67 0.04
N LYS A 58 -7.26 -1.74 0.37
CA LYS A 58 -7.77 -1.66 1.74
C LYS A 58 -8.19 -3.06 2.14
N MET A 59 -7.80 -3.51 3.34
CA MET A 59 -8.34 -4.76 3.87
C MET A 59 -9.86 -4.65 3.92
N GLU A 60 -10.55 -5.50 3.15
CA GLU A 60 -11.99 -5.59 3.20
C GLU A 60 -12.45 -5.77 4.65
N GLY A 61 -13.51 -5.04 5.04
CA GLY A 61 -14.05 -5.09 6.40
C GLY A 61 -13.36 -4.18 7.41
N THR A 62 -12.37 -3.33 7.06
CA THR A 62 -11.76 -2.39 8.03
C THR A 62 -12.81 -1.42 8.62
N ARG A 63 -13.75 -0.94 7.79
CA ARG A 63 -14.84 -0.06 8.23
C ARG A 63 -15.85 -0.80 9.09
N GLU A 64 -16.32 -1.95 8.64
CA GLU A 64 -17.27 -2.79 9.39
C GLU A 64 -16.70 -3.21 10.74
N LEU A 65 -15.41 -3.59 10.78
CA LEU A 65 -14.70 -3.94 12.00
C LEU A 65 -14.64 -2.75 12.96
N SER A 66 -14.35 -1.55 12.46
CA SER A 66 -14.33 -0.32 13.27
C SER A 66 -15.72 0.06 13.80
N GLU A 67 -16.79 -0.17 13.03
CA GLU A 67 -18.16 0.06 13.48
C GLU A 67 -18.57 -0.94 14.58
N LEU A 68 -18.19 -2.22 14.42
CA LEU A 68 -18.39 -3.26 15.44
C LEU A 68 -17.59 -2.98 16.72
N ASP A 69 -16.36 -2.51 16.58
CA ASP A 69 -15.50 -2.06 17.67
C ASP A 69 -16.16 -0.92 18.46
N SER A 70 -16.62 0.12 17.76
CA SER A 70 -17.35 1.22 18.39
C SER A 70 -18.64 0.77 19.08
N ALA A 71 -19.36 -0.20 18.51
CA ALA A 71 -20.55 -0.76 19.13
C ALA A 71 -20.22 -1.54 20.42
N ARG A 72 -19.10 -2.27 20.44
CA ARG A 72 -18.56 -2.98 21.61
C ARG A 72 -18.16 -2.00 22.71
N ASP A 73 -17.38 -0.97 22.39
CA ASP A 73 -16.98 0.08 23.34
C ASP A 73 -18.18 0.74 24.00
N LYS A 74 -19.19 1.08 23.18
CA LYS A 74 -20.45 1.66 23.66
C LYS A 74 -21.19 0.70 24.58
N ALA A 75 -21.26 -0.59 24.24
CA ALA A 75 -21.92 -1.59 25.09
C ALA A 75 -21.21 -1.74 26.43
N TYR A 76 -19.88 -1.77 26.44
CA TYR A 76 -19.07 -1.82 27.67
C TYR A 76 -19.25 -0.56 28.52
N ARG A 77 -19.23 0.62 27.88
CA ARG A 77 -19.46 1.90 28.55
C ARG A 77 -20.85 2.00 29.16
N VAL A 78 -21.88 1.55 28.45
CA VAL A 78 -23.27 1.53 28.96
C VAL A 78 -23.39 0.62 30.18
N LEU A 79 -22.81 -0.59 30.15
CA LEU A 79 -22.80 -1.50 31.30
C LEU A 79 -22.14 -0.83 32.52
N THR A 80 -20.98 -0.19 32.33
CA THR A 80 -20.25 0.50 33.40
C THR A 80 -21.07 1.64 33.99
N LEU A 81 -21.67 2.50 33.16
CA LEU A 81 -22.45 3.64 33.63
C LEU A 81 -23.73 3.23 34.37
N LEU A 82 -24.41 2.18 33.90
CA LEU A 82 -25.58 1.65 34.60
C LEU A 82 -25.20 1.04 35.95
N LEU A 83 -24.07 0.34 36.01
CA LEU A 83 -23.54 -0.19 37.25
C LEU A 83 -23.19 0.92 38.25
N ASP A 84 -22.51 1.97 37.78
CA ASP A 84 -22.16 3.13 38.59
C ASP A 84 -23.42 3.83 39.14
N ALA A 85 -24.50 3.91 38.35
CA ALA A 85 -25.77 4.41 38.83
C ALA A 85 -26.37 3.54 39.96
N CYS A 86 -26.28 2.21 39.85
CA CYS A 86 -26.74 1.29 40.88
C CYS A 86 -25.92 1.38 42.19
N LEU A 87 -24.62 1.74 42.11
CA LEU A 87 -23.77 1.95 43.29
C LEU A 87 -24.20 3.19 44.10
N LEU A 88 -24.72 4.21 43.42
CA LEU A 88 -25.20 5.45 44.03
C LEU A 88 -26.61 5.33 44.61
N ASP A 89 -27.27 4.18 44.46
CA ASP A 89 -28.62 3.96 44.96
C ASP A 89 -28.63 3.89 46.50
N THR A 90 -29.62 4.53 47.12
CA THR A 90 -29.83 4.50 48.58
C THR A 90 -30.32 3.13 49.08
N ASN A 91 -30.88 2.30 48.19
CA ASN A 91 -31.34 0.96 48.52
C ASN A 91 -30.18 -0.03 48.56
N LYS A 92 -29.84 -0.51 49.76
CA LYS A 92 -28.76 -1.49 49.98
C LYS A 92 -28.97 -2.82 49.25
N ASN A 93 -30.23 -3.18 48.94
CA ASN A 93 -30.55 -4.38 48.17
C ASN A 93 -30.16 -4.27 46.68
N ILE A 94 -29.84 -3.06 46.21
CA ILE A 94 -29.34 -2.77 44.86
C ILE A 94 -27.85 -2.42 44.93
N ALA A 95 -27.46 -1.51 45.83
CA ALA A 95 -26.07 -1.05 45.97
C ALA A 95 -25.10 -2.16 46.40
N GLY A 96 -25.51 -3.07 47.30
CA GLY A 96 -24.66 -4.20 47.73
C GLY A 96 -24.33 -5.17 46.57
N PRO A 97 -25.34 -5.69 45.84
CA PRO A 97 -25.11 -6.45 44.61
C PRO A 97 -24.33 -5.68 43.54
N ALA A 98 -24.56 -4.38 43.39
CA ALA A 98 -23.78 -3.55 42.47
C ALA A 98 -22.28 -3.49 42.87
N GLN A 99 -21.96 -3.40 44.16
CA GLN A 99 -20.57 -3.42 44.62
C GLN A 99 -19.86 -4.71 44.24
N MET A 100 -20.53 -5.86 44.41
CA MET A 100 -19.97 -7.15 43.97
C MET A 100 -19.68 -7.18 42.46
N LEU A 101 -20.60 -6.66 41.64
CA LEU A 101 -20.40 -6.59 40.19
C LEU A 101 -19.29 -5.59 39.82
N ARG A 102 -19.11 -4.53 40.61
CA ARG A 102 -18.02 -3.57 40.45
C ARG A 102 -16.67 -4.21 40.75
N ASP A 103 -16.58 -4.98 41.82
CA ASP A 103 -15.36 -5.73 42.17
C ASP A 103 -14.97 -6.75 41.08
N ILE A 104 -15.95 -7.30 40.34
CA ILE A 104 -15.71 -8.13 39.17
C ILE A 104 -15.18 -7.27 38.00
N LEU A 105 -15.80 -6.12 37.73
CA LEU A 105 -15.41 -5.23 36.65
C LEU A 105 -13.99 -4.68 36.84
N ASP A 106 -13.62 -4.32 38.07
CA ASP A 106 -12.32 -3.73 38.42
C ASP A 106 -11.14 -4.71 38.22
N ARG A 107 -11.39 -6.02 38.07
CA ARG A 107 -10.36 -7.02 37.67
C ARG A 107 -9.90 -6.84 36.22
N TYR A 108 -10.69 -6.13 35.40
CA TYR A 108 -10.45 -5.91 33.98
C TYR A 108 -10.34 -4.40 33.67
N PRO A 109 -9.30 -3.71 34.20
CA PRO A 109 -9.15 -2.27 34.02
C PRO A 109 -8.81 -1.92 32.57
N ASP A 110 -9.21 -0.70 32.17
CA ASP A 110 -8.90 -0.09 30.86
C ASP A 110 -9.26 -0.97 29.65
N THR A 111 -10.27 -1.82 29.79
CA THR A 111 -10.66 -2.83 28.78
C THR A 111 -10.86 -2.21 27.39
N ALA A 112 -11.65 -1.14 27.28
CA ALA A 112 -11.92 -0.44 26.01
C ALA A 112 -10.73 0.37 25.44
N ALA A 113 -9.63 0.50 26.17
CA ALA A 113 -8.41 1.16 25.70
C ALA A 113 -7.32 0.17 25.24
N GLN A 114 -7.57 -1.14 25.38
CA GLN A 114 -6.62 -2.17 24.97
C GLN A 114 -6.66 -2.40 23.46
N ASN A 115 -5.67 -3.14 22.95
CA ASN A 115 -5.75 -3.65 21.59
C ASN A 115 -6.90 -4.68 21.44
N TYR A 116 -7.36 -4.88 20.21
CA TYR A 116 -8.52 -5.71 19.87
C TYR A 116 -8.51 -7.12 20.45
N ALA A 117 -7.37 -7.81 20.42
CA ALA A 117 -7.27 -9.16 20.94
C ALA A 117 -7.37 -9.19 22.47
N LYS A 118 -6.68 -8.25 23.14
CA LYS A 118 -6.68 -8.16 24.60
C LYS A 118 -8.03 -7.69 25.14
N GLU A 119 -8.68 -6.72 24.51
CA GLU A 119 -10.03 -6.28 24.87
C GLU A 119 -11.04 -7.43 24.73
N THR A 120 -11.00 -8.16 23.62
CA THR A 120 -11.89 -9.32 23.39
C THR A 120 -11.75 -10.36 24.49
N ALA A 121 -10.51 -10.70 24.88
CA ALA A 121 -10.23 -11.66 25.94
C ALA A 121 -10.67 -11.14 27.32
N MET A 122 -10.43 -9.86 27.62
CA MET A 122 -10.88 -9.23 28.86
C MET A 122 -12.40 -9.24 28.98
N ILE A 123 -13.14 -8.89 27.91
CA ILE A 123 -14.60 -8.93 27.90
C ILE A 123 -15.11 -10.38 28.01
N GLN A 124 -14.47 -11.36 27.38
CA GLN A 124 -14.83 -12.78 27.52
C GLN A 124 -14.69 -13.27 28.97
N ASN A 125 -13.59 -12.93 29.62
CA ASN A 125 -13.36 -13.29 31.02
C ASN A 125 -14.33 -12.56 31.96
N LEU A 126 -14.57 -11.26 31.73
CA LEU A 126 -15.58 -10.48 32.45
C LEU A 126 -16.97 -11.13 32.32
N LEU A 127 -17.40 -11.47 31.12
CA LEU A 127 -18.70 -12.11 30.89
C LEU A 127 -18.78 -13.50 31.55
N THR A 128 -17.65 -14.21 31.66
CA THR A 128 -17.58 -15.49 32.39
C THR A 128 -17.78 -15.27 33.89
N ASP A 129 -17.09 -14.30 34.48
CA ASP A 129 -17.23 -13.95 35.90
C ASP A 129 -18.64 -13.45 36.23
N LEU A 130 -19.25 -12.64 35.36
CA LEU A 130 -20.64 -12.18 35.48
C LEU A 130 -21.67 -13.31 35.35
N ASN A 131 -21.27 -14.47 34.80
CA ASN A 131 -22.12 -15.63 34.64
C ASN A 131 -22.02 -16.66 35.78
N THR A 132 -21.17 -16.41 36.78
CA THR A 132 -21.14 -17.21 38.01
C THR A 132 -22.50 -17.17 38.73
N PRO A 133 -22.90 -18.22 39.47
CA PRO A 133 -24.22 -18.29 40.10
C PRO A 133 -24.55 -17.07 40.96
N GLU A 134 -23.58 -16.60 41.76
CA GLU A 134 -23.72 -15.46 42.66
C GLU A 134 -23.79 -14.15 41.89
N ALA A 135 -22.95 -13.96 40.87
CA ALA A 135 -22.98 -12.75 40.04
C ALA A 135 -24.27 -12.65 39.23
N LYS A 136 -24.83 -13.76 38.74
CA LYS A 136 -26.12 -13.78 38.05
C LYS A 136 -27.26 -13.29 38.93
N VAL A 137 -27.28 -13.66 40.21
CA VAL A 137 -28.26 -13.14 41.17
C VAL A 137 -28.08 -11.64 41.35
N SER A 138 -26.84 -11.15 41.41
CA SER A 138 -26.54 -9.73 41.53
C SER A 138 -26.92 -8.93 40.28
N VAL A 139 -26.65 -9.44 39.06
CA VAL A 139 -27.13 -8.89 37.78
C VAL A 139 -28.67 -8.88 37.75
N GLY A 140 -29.27 -9.93 38.30
CA GLY A 140 -30.67 -10.06 38.71
C GLY A 140 -31.24 -8.79 39.34
N ARG A 141 -30.66 -8.47 40.51
CA ARG A 141 -31.11 -7.41 41.41
C ARG A 141 -30.81 -6.00 40.91
N THR A 142 -29.79 -5.83 40.06
CA THR A 142 -29.42 -4.54 39.46
C THR A 142 -30.08 -4.28 38.11
N ASN A 143 -30.86 -5.23 37.59
CA ASN A 143 -31.54 -5.14 36.28
C ASN A 143 -30.58 -4.91 35.09
N LEU A 144 -29.34 -5.42 35.18
CA LEU A 144 -28.29 -5.21 34.17
C LEU A 144 -28.27 -6.29 33.06
N GLN A 145 -29.18 -7.26 33.07
CA GLN A 145 -29.23 -8.39 32.12
C GLN A 145 -29.21 -7.93 30.67
N GLY A 146 -29.95 -6.86 30.35
CA GLY A 146 -29.98 -6.30 29.00
C GLY A 146 -28.63 -5.73 28.55
N ALA A 147 -27.90 -5.09 29.48
CA ALA A 147 -26.57 -4.55 29.20
C ALA A 147 -25.52 -5.67 29.03
N VAL A 148 -25.55 -6.70 29.89
CA VAL A 148 -24.68 -7.88 29.77
C VAL A 148 -24.93 -8.62 28.46
N THR A 149 -26.20 -8.81 28.08
CA THR A 149 -26.59 -9.44 26.81
C THR A 149 -26.09 -8.62 25.61
N ARG A 150 -26.23 -7.30 25.64
CA ARG A 150 -25.74 -6.40 24.59
C ARG A 150 -24.22 -6.48 24.44
N LEU A 151 -23.47 -6.46 25.54
CA LEU A 151 -22.01 -6.59 25.51
C LEU A 151 -21.57 -7.96 24.97
N THR A 152 -22.26 -9.03 25.38
CA THR A 152 -22.01 -10.39 24.87
C THR A 152 -22.18 -10.46 23.36
N ALA A 153 -23.30 -9.94 22.84
CA ALA A 153 -23.57 -9.94 21.40
C ALA A 153 -22.57 -9.07 20.62
N ALA A 154 -22.24 -7.88 21.12
CA ALA A 154 -21.29 -6.97 20.47
C ALA A 154 -19.88 -7.57 20.41
N ASN A 155 -19.40 -8.17 21.51
CA ASN A 155 -18.09 -8.79 21.55
C ASN A 155 -18.00 -10.02 20.63
N ALA A 156 -19.03 -10.87 20.59
CA ALA A 156 -19.08 -12.02 19.69
C ALA A 156 -19.13 -11.61 18.21
N ALA A 157 -19.89 -10.55 17.88
CA ALA A 157 -19.95 -10.03 16.51
C ALA A 157 -18.60 -9.46 16.06
N PHE A 158 -17.92 -8.72 16.94
CA PHE A 158 -16.56 -8.23 16.69
C PHE A 158 -15.57 -9.37 16.49
N ASP A 159 -15.48 -10.32 17.43
CA ASP A 159 -14.50 -11.41 17.39
C ASP A 159 -14.66 -12.27 16.12
N LYS A 160 -15.90 -12.56 15.73
CA LYS A 160 -16.20 -13.26 14.48
C LYS A 160 -15.68 -12.51 13.24
N CYS A 161 -15.90 -11.20 13.17
CA CYS A 161 -15.41 -10.37 12.06
C CYS A 161 -13.88 -10.28 12.06
N PHE A 162 -13.28 -10.08 13.25
CA PHE A 162 -11.84 -9.99 13.45
C PHE A 162 -11.13 -11.28 13.02
N GLN A 163 -11.66 -12.45 13.37
CA GLN A 163 -11.11 -13.74 12.94
C GLN A 163 -11.28 -13.99 11.43
N ALA A 164 -12.44 -13.60 10.86
CA ALA A 164 -12.69 -13.73 9.42
C ALA A 164 -11.69 -12.92 8.59
N ARG A 165 -11.20 -11.79 9.12
CA ARG A 165 -10.14 -10.98 8.49
C ARG A 165 -8.87 -11.79 8.22
N PHE A 166 -8.42 -12.63 9.15
CA PHE A 166 -7.21 -13.44 8.96
C PHE A 166 -7.39 -14.52 7.89
N LYS A 167 -8.61 -15.05 7.70
CA LYS A 167 -8.91 -16.03 6.64
C LYS A 167 -8.93 -15.40 5.24
N LYS A 168 -9.26 -14.11 5.15
CA LYS A 168 -9.35 -13.36 3.88
C LYS A 168 -8.09 -12.60 3.51
N THR A 169 -7.17 -12.42 4.46
CA THR A 169 -5.93 -11.68 4.20
C THR A 169 -5.02 -12.53 3.33
N ILE A 170 -4.88 -12.15 2.06
CA ILE A 170 -3.89 -12.73 1.15
C ILE A 170 -2.50 -12.39 1.72
N PRO A 171 -1.67 -13.39 2.06
CA PRO A 171 -0.34 -13.14 2.60
C PRO A 171 0.47 -12.20 1.72
N THR A 172 1.19 -11.27 2.34
CA THR A 172 2.11 -10.39 1.61
C THR A 172 3.14 -11.25 0.88
N GLY A 173 3.28 -11.06 -0.45
CA GLY A 173 4.17 -11.87 -1.29
C GLY A 173 3.54 -13.11 -1.93
N THR A 174 2.21 -13.28 -1.84
CA THR A 174 1.50 -14.40 -2.51
C THR A 174 1.72 -14.41 -4.03
N PHE A 175 1.83 -13.23 -4.65
CA PHE A 175 2.06 -13.11 -6.08
C PHE A 175 3.44 -12.52 -6.36
N ASP A 176 4.25 -13.25 -7.11
CA ASP A 176 5.44 -12.70 -7.76
C ASP A 176 5.02 -12.02 -9.07
N ILE A 177 4.67 -10.73 -8.97
CA ILE A 177 4.24 -9.92 -10.13
C ILE A 177 5.31 -9.92 -11.22
N LYS A 178 6.60 -9.98 -10.87
CA LYS A 178 7.68 -9.99 -11.85
C LYS A 178 7.68 -11.30 -12.64
N ALA A 179 7.51 -12.44 -11.96
CA ALA A 179 7.39 -13.73 -12.62
C ALA A 179 6.12 -13.82 -13.48
N LEU A 180 4.98 -13.28 -13.00
CA LEU A 180 3.73 -13.23 -13.76
C LEU A 180 3.89 -12.40 -15.03
N ARG A 181 4.48 -11.20 -14.95
CA ARG A 181 4.77 -10.37 -16.12
C ARG A 181 5.70 -11.08 -17.10
N ALA A 182 6.73 -11.78 -16.62
CA ALA A 182 7.61 -12.55 -17.49
C ALA A 182 6.88 -13.69 -18.22
N ALA A 183 5.91 -14.35 -17.58
CA ALA A 183 5.07 -15.36 -18.21
C ALA A 183 4.13 -14.76 -19.27
N THR A 184 3.50 -13.62 -18.97
CA THR A 184 2.70 -12.86 -19.94
C THR A 184 3.56 -12.41 -21.13
N ASP A 185 4.76 -11.89 -20.89
CA ASP A 185 5.71 -11.49 -21.93
C ASP A 185 6.13 -12.66 -22.83
N ALA A 186 6.39 -13.83 -22.24
CA ALA A 186 6.70 -15.04 -23.00
C ALA A 186 5.54 -15.46 -23.92
N ALA A 187 4.30 -15.43 -23.41
CA ALA A 187 3.11 -15.73 -24.20
C ALA A 187 2.88 -14.71 -25.32
N LEU A 188 3.04 -13.40 -25.03
CA LEU A 188 2.96 -12.34 -26.03
C LEU A 188 4.01 -12.53 -27.12
N ASN A 189 5.26 -12.82 -26.76
CA ASN A 189 6.35 -12.99 -27.72
C ASN A 189 6.11 -14.22 -28.62
N ALA A 190 5.50 -15.29 -28.09
CA ALA A 190 5.10 -16.44 -28.90
C ALA A 190 4.05 -16.06 -29.95
N VAL A 191 3.04 -15.26 -29.57
CA VAL A 191 2.02 -14.74 -30.50
C VAL A 191 2.65 -13.84 -31.56
N LEU A 192 3.48 -12.87 -31.16
CA LEU A 192 4.13 -11.95 -32.09
C LEU A 192 5.06 -12.67 -33.06
N ARG A 193 5.84 -13.65 -32.58
CA ARG A 193 6.67 -14.49 -33.44
C ARG A 193 5.85 -15.27 -34.45
N ARG A 194 4.66 -15.77 -34.06
CA ARG A 194 3.76 -16.47 -34.98
C ARG A 194 3.18 -15.51 -36.03
N ILE A 195 2.81 -14.29 -35.65
CA ILE A 195 2.35 -13.27 -36.60
C ILE A 195 3.44 -12.96 -37.62
N ASP A 196 4.68 -12.75 -37.17
CA ASP A 196 5.84 -12.50 -38.02
C ASP A 196 6.08 -13.67 -39.00
N SER A 197 6.05 -14.90 -38.50
CA SER A 197 6.20 -16.09 -39.34
C SER A 197 5.06 -16.26 -40.35
N LEU A 198 3.84 -15.84 -40.00
CA LEU A 198 2.70 -15.90 -40.92
C LEU A 198 2.79 -14.82 -42.00
N ASP A 199 3.32 -13.64 -41.68
CA ASP A 199 3.54 -12.58 -42.65
C ASP A 199 4.61 -12.95 -43.68
N ASP A 200 5.68 -13.64 -43.25
CA ASP A 200 6.74 -14.14 -44.13
C ASP A 200 6.27 -15.31 -45.01
N LEU A 201 5.63 -16.32 -44.41
CA LEU A 201 5.30 -17.57 -45.12
C LEU A 201 3.97 -17.51 -45.89
N GLU A 202 2.97 -16.80 -45.34
CA GLU A 202 1.60 -16.77 -45.87
C GLU A 202 0.98 -15.36 -45.72
N PRO A 203 1.53 -14.36 -46.41
CA PRO A 203 1.05 -12.99 -46.30
C PRO A 203 -0.43 -12.91 -46.68
N SER A 204 -1.22 -12.24 -45.84
CA SER A 204 -2.64 -12.02 -46.08
C SER A 204 -3.07 -10.65 -45.58
N ALA A 205 -4.13 -10.10 -46.18
CA ALA A 205 -4.66 -8.79 -45.78
C ALA A 205 -5.00 -8.72 -44.28
N LYS A 206 -5.45 -9.84 -43.68
CA LYS A 206 -5.72 -9.95 -42.24
C LYS A 206 -4.45 -9.80 -41.40
N ILE A 207 -3.36 -10.46 -41.79
CA ILE A 207 -2.07 -10.39 -41.09
C ILE A 207 -1.46 -8.99 -41.24
N THR A 208 -1.50 -8.42 -42.45
CA THR A 208 -1.03 -7.05 -42.69
C THR A 208 -1.79 -6.01 -41.86
N ALA A 209 -3.13 -6.12 -41.81
CA ALA A 209 -3.95 -5.24 -40.98
C ALA A 209 -3.62 -5.39 -39.48
N LEU A 210 -3.45 -6.63 -39.00
CA LEU A 210 -3.09 -6.91 -37.62
C LEU A 210 -1.71 -6.34 -37.24
N ILE A 211 -0.71 -6.44 -38.13
CA ILE A 211 0.63 -5.85 -37.91
C ILE A 211 0.54 -4.33 -37.86
N ASN A 212 -0.26 -3.70 -38.72
CA ASN A 212 -0.45 -2.25 -38.71
C ASN A 212 -1.10 -1.77 -37.41
N GLU A 213 -2.16 -2.45 -36.97
CA GLU A 213 -2.83 -2.14 -35.71
C GLU A 213 -1.87 -2.32 -34.52
N TYR A 214 -1.15 -3.44 -34.47
CA TYR A 214 -0.12 -3.67 -33.44
C TYR A 214 0.94 -2.56 -33.42
N ASN A 215 1.47 -2.18 -34.58
CA ASN A 215 2.50 -1.15 -34.69
C ASN A 215 1.97 0.22 -34.24
N ALA A 216 0.71 0.55 -34.51
CA ALA A 216 0.07 1.77 -34.01
C ALA A 216 -0.02 1.78 -32.47
N VAL A 217 -0.33 0.64 -31.85
CA VAL A 217 -0.33 0.49 -30.39
C VAL A 217 1.08 0.68 -29.83
N VAL A 218 2.10 0.11 -30.47
CA VAL A 218 3.51 0.29 -30.05
C VAL A 218 3.93 1.76 -30.15
N ASP A 219 3.58 2.47 -31.21
CA ASP A 219 3.88 3.90 -31.38
C ASP A 219 3.21 4.75 -30.28
N ASN A 220 1.97 4.43 -29.92
CA ASN A 220 1.29 5.06 -28.80
C ASN A 220 2.05 4.86 -27.49
N ARG A 221 2.53 3.62 -27.23
CA ARG A 221 3.31 3.30 -26.02
C ARG A 221 4.68 3.98 -26.01
N HIS A 222 5.35 4.09 -27.15
CA HIS A 222 6.60 4.87 -27.26
C HIS A 222 6.39 6.34 -26.93
N THR A 223 5.32 6.93 -27.46
CA THR A 223 4.96 8.33 -27.18
C THR A 223 4.70 8.54 -25.68
N LEU A 224 3.94 7.64 -25.05
CA LEU A 224 3.67 7.66 -23.61
C LEU A 224 4.97 7.62 -22.78
N LEU A 225 5.88 6.69 -23.10
CA LEU A 225 7.15 6.53 -22.38
C LEU A 225 8.08 7.73 -22.58
N ALA A 226 8.14 8.28 -23.79
CA ALA A 226 8.92 9.48 -24.09
C ALA A 226 8.41 10.70 -23.29
N ASN A 227 7.09 10.91 -23.26
CA ASN A 227 6.47 12.00 -22.49
C ASN A 227 6.72 11.85 -20.98
N ARG A 228 6.68 10.61 -20.47
CA ARG A 228 7.02 10.33 -19.06
C ARG A 228 8.48 10.66 -18.76
N ALA A 229 9.41 10.22 -19.63
CA ALA A 229 10.83 10.50 -19.46
C ALA A 229 11.11 12.01 -19.48
N ALA A 230 10.51 12.75 -20.42
CA ALA A 230 10.62 14.21 -20.48
C ALA A 230 10.07 14.89 -19.22
N THR A 231 8.88 14.47 -18.75
CA THR A 231 8.25 15.00 -17.54
C THR A 231 9.11 14.75 -16.30
N ASN A 232 9.64 13.53 -16.16
CA ASN A 232 10.50 13.17 -15.04
C ASN A 232 11.81 13.97 -15.04
N LYS A 233 12.42 14.15 -16.23
CA LYS A 233 13.61 14.99 -16.39
C LYS A 233 13.33 16.44 -15.98
N ALA A 234 12.26 17.04 -16.51
CA ALA A 234 11.88 18.40 -16.15
C ALA A 234 11.63 18.57 -14.64
N ARG A 235 11.04 17.56 -13.98
CA ARG A 235 10.87 17.55 -12.52
C ARG A 235 12.21 17.47 -11.78
N ALA A 236 13.11 16.60 -12.22
CA ALA A 236 14.45 16.45 -11.63
C ALA A 236 15.28 17.73 -11.79
N ASP A 237 15.23 18.35 -12.97
CA ASP A 237 15.91 19.62 -13.26
C ASP A 237 15.39 20.74 -12.35
N LYS A 238 14.05 20.86 -12.20
CA LYS A 238 13.43 21.81 -11.25
C LYS A 238 13.86 21.58 -9.81
N GLN A 239 13.93 20.32 -9.36
CA GLN A 239 14.38 19.98 -8.01
C GLN A 239 15.86 20.31 -7.80
N THR A 240 16.70 20.04 -8.81
CA THR A 240 18.13 20.34 -8.77
C THR A 240 18.37 21.85 -8.71
N GLU A 241 17.61 22.62 -9.49
CA GLU A 241 17.68 24.08 -9.48
C GLU A 241 17.18 24.68 -8.17
N ALA A 242 16.11 24.13 -7.57
CA ALA A 242 15.66 24.51 -6.24
C ALA A 242 16.73 24.24 -5.17
N LEU A 243 17.35 23.05 -5.19
CA LEU A 243 18.45 22.72 -4.30
C LEU A 243 19.66 23.64 -4.50
N ARG A 244 19.99 23.98 -5.75
CA ARG A 244 21.07 24.92 -6.04
C ARG A 244 20.80 26.28 -5.40
N LYS A 245 19.58 26.81 -5.50
CA LYS A 245 19.18 28.08 -4.86
C LYS A 245 19.27 28.01 -3.34
N GLU A 246 18.81 26.92 -2.73
CA GLU A 246 18.89 26.72 -1.28
C GLU A 246 20.33 26.58 -0.77
N LEU A 247 21.19 25.85 -1.49
CA LEU A 247 22.56 25.60 -1.09
C LEU A 247 23.49 26.78 -1.34
N THR A 248 23.20 27.63 -2.34
CA THR A 248 24.04 28.79 -2.69
C THR A 248 24.45 29.64 -1.47
N PRO A 249 23.52 30.13 -0.62
CA PRO A 249 23.90 30.92 0.56
C PRO A 249 24.69 30.11 1.58
N LEU A 250 24.38 28.82 1.76
CA LEU A 250 25.10 27.95 2.70
C LEU A 250 26.53 27.64 2.22
N ILE A 251 26.73 27.52 0.90
CA ILE A 251 28.05 27.37 0.30
C ILE A 251 28.88 28.64 0.56
N ARG A 252 28.27 29.84 0.56
CA ARG A 252 28.98 31.08 0.90
C ARG A 252 29.51 31.08 2.32
N GLN A 253 28.64 30.74 3.26
CA GLN A 253 29.01 30.64 4.67
C GLN A 253 30.11 29.58 4.87
N PHE A 254 30.03 28.48 4.13
CA PHE A 254 31.06 27.45 4.15
C PHE A 254 32.40 27.93 3.57
N GLU A 255 32.40 28.65 2.44
CA GLU A 255 33.60 29.26 1.85
C GLU A 255 34.27 30.19 2.86
N GLU A 256 33.51 31.09 3.47
CA GLU A 256 33.99 32.05 4.47
C GLU A 256 34.56 31.36 5.72
N ALA A 257 33.85 30.38 6.27
CA ALA A 257 34.27 29.65 7.46
C ALA A 257 35.56 28.83 7.25
N ASN A 258 35.84 28.40 6.02
CA ASN A 258 37.02 27.59 5.69
C ASN A 258 38.13 28.40 5.00
N GLY A 259 38.02 29.73 4.91
CA GLY A 259 39.02 30.59 4.28
C GLY A 259 39.17 30.36 2.76
N ILE A 260 38.12 29.86 2.10
CA ILE A 260 38.07 29.67 0.65
C ILE A 260 37.62 30.99 0.02
N ALA A 261 38.24 31.38 -1.10
CA ALA A 261 37.82 32.57 -1.83
C ALA A 261 36.35 32.48 -2.27
N PRO A 262 35.60 33.60 -2.28
CA PRO A 262 34.20 33.58 -2.64
C PRO A 262 33.99 33.15 -4.10
N ASN A 263 32.95 32.35 -4.34
CA ASN A 263 32.46 31.89 -5.66
C ASN A 263 33.32 30.75 -6.26
N VAL A 264 34.09 30.06 -5.43
CA VAL A 264 34.98 28.99 -5.86
C VAL A 264 34.30 27.63 -5.80
N LEU A 265 33.28 27.44 -4.97
CA LEU A 265 32.54 26.19 -4.86
C LEU A 265 31.15 26.30 -5.50
N VAL A 266 30.79 25.28 -6.27
CA VAL A 266 29.46 25.18 -6.89
C VAL A 266 28.87 23.78 -6.72
N PHE A 267 27.57 23.72 -6.45
CA PHE A 267 26.83 22.46 -6.38
C PHE A 267 26.71 21.80 -7.76
N THR A 268 27.18 20.55 -7.87
CA THR A 268 27.25 19.81 -9.15
C THR A 268 25.89 19.24 -9.59
N GLY A 269 24.91 19.20 -8.70
CA GLY A 269 23.63 18.52 -8.92
C GLY A 269 23.61 17.08 -8.41
N LYS A 270 24.76 16.50 -8.05
CA LYS A 270 24.84 15.15 -7.49
C LYS A 270 24.56 15.18 -5.99
N THR A 271 23.72 14.23 -5.56
CA THR A 271 23.41 14.02 -4.14
C THR A 271 23.52 12.54 -3.82
N GLN A 272 23.96 12.21 -2.60
CA GLN A 272 24.07 10.85 -2.13
C GLN A 272 23.38 10.69 -0.77
N GLY A 273 22.77 9.53 -0.51
CA GLY A 273 22.05 9.27 0.73
C GLY A 273 20.69 9.97 0.82
N SER A 274 20.05 9.86 1.98
CA SER A 274 18.70 10.37 2.22
C SER A 274 18.55 10.98 3.63
N GLY A 275 17.53 11.82 3.78
CA GLY A 275 17.20 12.47 5.06
C GLY A 275 18.35 13.33 5.59
N LYS A 276 18.61 13.23 6.91
CA LYS A 276 19.65 14.02 7.61
C LYS A 276 21.09 13.68 7.20
N LYS A 277 21.31 12.55 6.52
CA LYS A 277 22.62 12.11 6.01
C LYS A 277 22.77 12.38 4.51
N LYS A 278 21.92 13.24 3.95
CA LYS A 278 22.01 13.58 2.53
C LYS A 278 23.26 14.42 2.29
N LEU A 279 24.12 13.91 1.43
CA LEU A 279 25.35 14.53 1.00
C LEU A 279 25.11 15.26 -0.32
N TYR A 280 25.78 16.40 -0.47
CA TYR A 280 25.76 17.25 -1.65
C TYR A 280 27.18 17.37 -2.18
N GLU A 281 27.39 17.10 -3.46
CA GLU A 281 28.72 17.24 -4.05
C GLU A 281 28.93 18.71 -4.49
N LEU A 282 30.03 19.30 -4.01
CA LEU A 282 30.51 20.60 -4.45
C LEU A 282 31.76 20.39 -5.32
N ALA A 283 31.89 21.16 -6.39
CA ALA A 283 33.08 21.19 -7.23
C ALA A 283 33.74 22.56 -7.19
N TYR A 284 35.05 22.60 -7.36
CA TYR A 284 35.77 23.85 -7.55
C TYR A 284 35.49 24.40 -8.96
N THR A 285 35.13 25.67 -9.07
CA THR A 285 34.86 26.34 -10.36
C THR A 285 36.10 26.43 -11.23
N THR A 286 37.30 26.41 -10.63
CA THR A 286 38.60 26.39 -11.30
C THR A 286 39.02 25.01 -11.81
N ASP A 287 38.53 23.93 -11.18
CA ASP A 287 38.72 22.55 -11.61
C ASP A 287 37.54 21.68 -11.19
N LEU A 288 36.63 21.42 -12.14
CA LEU A 288 35.41 20.65 -11.91
C LEU A 288 35.66 19.18 -11.57
N LYS A 289 36.89 18.67 -11.74
CA LYS A 289 37.27 17.32 -11.30
C LYS A 289 37.61 17.27 -9.82
N ARG A 290 37.98 18.41 -9.22
CA ARG A 290 38.18 18.54 -7.78
C ARG A 290 36.82 18.72 -7.13
N THR A 291 36.34 17.67 -6.47
CA THR A 291 35.05 17.66 -5.78
C THR A 291 35.20 17.35 -4.30
N MET A 292 34.19 17.73 -3.51
CA MET A 292 34.06 17.38 -2.10
C MET A 292 32.59 17.12 -1.77
N TRP A 293 32.35 16.28 -0.77
CA TRP A 293 31.01 16.00 -0.27
C TRP A 293 30.74 16.79 1.00
N VAL A 294 29.61 17.48 1.03
CA VAL A 294 29.16 18.22 2.21
C VAL A 294 27.82 17.68 2.70
N VAL A 295 27.63 17.66 4.01
CA VAL A 295 26.34 17.38 4.67
C VAL A 295 25.75 18.69 5.19
N ARG A 296 24.42 18.82 5.11
CA ARG A 296 23.71 19.94 5.73
C ARG A 296 23.37 19.61 7.18
N GLU A 297 23.94 20.35 8.12
CA GLU A 297 23.59 20.29 9.54
C GLU A 297 22.90 21.60 9.94
N LYS A 298 21.58 21.55 10.15
CA LYS A 298 20.75 22.74 10.39
C LYS A 298 20.90 23.76 9.24
N ASP A 299 21.54 24.89 9.53
CA ASP A 299 21.76 26.01 8.61
C ASP A 299 23.23 26.14 8.17
N GLU A 300 24.05 25.11 8.40
CA GLU A 300 25.46 25.08 8.00
C GLU A 300 25.77 23.86 7.13
N LEU A 301 26.79 23.99 6.28
CA LEU A 301 27.38 22.86 5.55
C LEU A 301 28.66 22.42 6.26
N LYS A 302 28.87 21.10 6.31
CA LYS A 302 30.12 20.51 6.81
C LYS A 302 30.68 19.54 5.80
N GLU A 303 31.98 19.64 5.55
CA GLU A 303 32.69 18.67 4.73
C GLU A 303 32.69 17.31 5.41
N VAL A 304 32.33 16.28 4.65
CA VAL A 304 32.48 14.89 5.07
C VAL A 304 33.84 14.43 4.56
N LYS A 305 34.82 14.39 5.47
CA LYS A 305 36.10 13.76 5.19
C LYS A 305 35.92 12.24 5.21
N GLU A 306 36.37 11.57 4.15
CA GLU A 306 36.48 10.11 4.11
C GLU A 306 37.44 9.58 5.19
#